data_AF-A0A1C6DKU7-F1
#
_entry.id   AF-A0A1C6DKU7-F1
#
_cell.length_a   1.000
_cell.length_b   1.000
_cell.length_c   1.000
_cell.angle_alpha   90.00
_cell.angle_beta   90.00
_cell.angle_gamma   90.00
#
_symmetry.space_group_name_H-M   'P 1'
#
loop_
_entity.id
_entity.type
_entity.pdbx_description
1 polymer ?
#
loop_
_entity_poly.entity_id
_entity_poly.type
_entity_poly.pdbx_seq_one_letter_code
_entity_poly.pdbx_strand_id
1 'polypeptide(L)'
;MKKFNKHLYDNINREYDRKNLYLYEVSVLQEKIEAATGKEKENLEKKLNELVKNKKDHPYNKQLDEYKKKEKDFLEEVNKKVSDYKSKVDTTLPSKVQKLELRLFKAKEFVNFYKKYTKLTYDAELIYEQSKIEIAQIPPVIEFAREATKELKEAQNKLTKISSNDNEKFEAEFKKFKENENKKLHDRISEVKSKCKEGLISGQAKENTIKELKRKYKEALLVKSFESEKTYNEEIIKNKKYELSKTVKQKINTVNINVADLRRVYPVETEKTLPWVSWITFLIPGLAQVVNKQYVKAIIMFFATIYIYML
;
A
#
# COMPACT_ATOMS: atom_id res chain seq x y z
N MET A 1 -6.09 -24.00 31.40
CA MET A 1 -5.94 -23.53 30.00
C MET A 1 -7.22 -22.80 29.61
N LYS A 2 -7.19 -21.67 28.89
CA LYS A 2 -8.44 -21.02 28.43
C LYS A 2 -9.11 -21.86 27.33
N LYS A 3 -10.45 -21.84 27.24
CA LYS A 3 -11.22 -22.57 26.21
C LYS A 3 -10.82 -22.14 24.79
N PHE A 4 -10.67 -23.07 23.87
CA PHE A 4 -10.46 -22.81 22.45
C PHE A 4 -11.71 -23.18 21.66
N ASN A 5 -12.12 -22.31 20.74
CA ASN A 5 -13.22 -22.62 19.82
C ASN A 5 -12.74 -23.63 18.78
N LYS A 6 -13.58 -24.58 18.37
CA LYS A 6 -13.23 -25.51 17.29
C LYS A 6 -12.88 -24.81 15.99
N HIS A 7 -13.70 -23.82 15.61
CA HIS A 7 -13.51 -23.02 14.41
C HIS A 7 -12.93 -21.64 14.71
N LEU A 8 -12.31 -21.04 13.69
CA LEU A 8 -11.82 -19.67 13.69
C LEU A 8 -12.80 -18.80 12.91
N TYR A 9 -12.84 -17.52 13.28
CA TYR A 9 -13.65 -16.54 12.58
C TYR A 9 -12.77 -15.38 12.13
N ASP A 10 -12.98 -14.93 10.90
CA ASP A 10 -12.36 -13.69 10.41
C ASP A 10 -13.14 -12.45 10.88
N ASN A 11 -12.70 -11.26 10.46
CA ASN A 11 -13.36 -10.00 10.83
C ASN A 11 -14.75 -9.82 10.20
N ILE A 12 -15.14 -10.71 9.28
CA ILE A 12 -16.42 -10.71 8.57
C ILE A 12 -17.29 -11.88 9.06
N ASN A 13 -16.90 -12.56 10.15
CA ASN A 13 -17.57 -13.73 10.73
C ASN A 13 -17.65 -14.94 9.80
N ARG A 14 -16.73 -15.09 8.85
CA ARG A 14 -16.61 -16.34 8.09
C ARG A 14 -15.93 -17.40 8.94
N GLU A 15 -16.42 -18.61 8.85
CA GLU A 15 -15.93 -19.76 9.60
C GLU A 15 -14.77 -20.44 8.86
N TYR A 16 -13.71 -20.77 9.60
CA TYR A 16 -12.53 -21.47 9.11
C TYR A 16 -12.15 -22.62 10.03
N ASP A 17 -11.71 -23.73 9.44
CA ASP A 17 -11.10 -24.82 10.17
C ASP A 17 -9.73 -24.45 10.72
N ARG A 18 -9.33 -25.03 11.85
CA ARG A 18 -7.98 -24.83 12.38
C ARG A 18 -6.96 -25.58 11.53
N LYS A 19 -5.92 -24.88 11.07
CA LYS A 19 -4.71 -25.47 10.49
C LYS A 19 -3.78 -26.00 11.57
N ASN A 20 -3.79 -25.36 12.74
CA ASN A 20 -3.08 -25.85 13.91
C ASN A 20 -3.81 -27.08 14.51
N LEU A 21 -3.35 -28.26 14.09
CA LEU A 21 -3.88 -29.55 14.52
C LEU A 21 -3.80 -29.74 16.03
N TYR A 22 -2.74 -29.26 16.69
CA TYR A 22 -2.63 -29.33 18.14
C TYR A 22 -3.76 -28.55 18.84
N LEU A 23 -4.03 -27.32 18.39
CA LEU A 23 -5.12 -26.52 18.96
C LEU A 23 -6.50 -27.06 18.62
N TYR A 24 -6.64 -27.71 17.46
CA TYR A 24 -7.86 -28.43 17.08
C TYR A 24 -8.14 -29.63 18.00
N GLU A 25 -7.13 -30.46 18.26
CA GLU A 25 -7.27 -31.60 19.19
C GLU A 25 -7.61 -31.13 20.61
N VAL A 26 -6.97 -30.05 21.07
CA VAL A 26 -7.29 -29.42 22.35
C VAL A 26 -8.74 -28.94 22.41
N SER A 27 -9.24 -28.25 21.37
CA SER A 27 -10.63 -27.75 21.37
C SER A 27 -11.65 -28.87 21.33
N VAL A 28 -11.42 -29.93 20.54
CA VAL A 28 -12.28 -31.11 20.48
C VAL A 28 -12.33 -31.83 21.83
N LEU A 29 -11.20 -31.97 22.52
CA LEU A 29 -11.17 -32.56 23.86
C LEU A 29 -11.93 -31.68 24.86
N GLN A 30 -11.80 -30.36 24.80
CA GLN A 30 -12.53 -29.44 25.67
C GLN A 30 -14.05 -29.52 25.46
N GLU A 31 -14.52 -29.55 24.21
CA GLU A 31 -15.95 -29.72 23.91
C GLU A 31 -16.49 -31.06 24.43
N LYS A 32 -15.72 -32.14 24.28
CA LYS A 32 -16.10 -33.47 24.80
C LYS A 32 -16.15 -33.50 26.33
N ILE A 33 -15.25 -32.80 27.02
CA ILE A 33 -15.23 -32.69 28.50
C ILE A 33 -16.47 -31.92 28.99
N GLU A 34 -16.92 -30.90 28.26
CA GLU A 34 -18.13 -30.14 28.62
C GLU A 34 -19.41 -30.97 28.49
N ALA A 35 -19.46 -31.89 27.53
CA ALA A 35 -20.60 -32.77 27.32
C ALA A 35 -20.59 -34.05 28.18
N ALA A 36 -19.45 -34.43 28.79
CA ALA A 36 -19.29 -35.68 29.53
C ALA A 36 -19.57 -35.54 31.04
N THR A 37 -20.02 -36.64 31.67
CA THR A 37 -20.28 -36.71 33.12
C THR A 37 -19.61 -37.93 33.78
N GLY A 38 -19.21 -37.79 35.05
CA GLY A 38 -18.63 -38.90 35.83
C GLY A 38 -17.24 -39.35 35.35
N LYS A 39 -16.99 -40.67 35.35
CA LYS A 39 -15.67 -41.27 35.04
C LYS A 39 -15.17 -40.98 33.62
N GLU A 40 -16.07 -40.74 32.66
CA GLU A 40 -15.71 -40.38 31.29
C GLU A 40 -15.03 -39.01 31.22
N LYS A 41 -15.54 -38.06 31.99
CA LYS A 41 -14.97 -36.71 32.10
C LYS A 41 -13.55 -36.75 32.67
N GLU A 42 -13.33 -37.50 33.74
CA GLU A 42 -12.01 -37.66 34.36
C GLU A 42 -10.98 -38.27 33.38
N ASN A 43 -11.40 -39.25 32.57
CA ASN A 43 -10.52 -39.86 31.57
C ASN A 43 -10.18 -38.89 30.43
N LEU A 44 -11.13 -38.06 30.00
CA LEU A 44 -10.89 -37.03 28.99
C LEU A 44 -9.97 -35.91 29.52
N GLU A 45 -10.11 -35.52 30.79
CA GLU A 45 -9.21 -34.56 31.45
C GLU A 45 -7.78 -35.09 31.57
N LYS A 46 -7.60 -36.38 31.88
CA LYS A 46 -6.27 -37.02 31.87
C LYS A 46 -5.63 -36.97 30.48
N LYS A 47 -6.38 -37.32 29.42
CA LYS A 47 -5.92 -37.23 28.03
C LYS A 47 -5.53 -35.81 27.63
N LEU A 48 -6.32 -34.81 28.03
CA LEU A 48 -5.99 -33.41 27.79
C LEU A 48 -4.68 -33.00 28.50
N ASN A 49 -4.51 -33.42 29.76
CA ASN A 49 -3.30 -33.12 30.54
C ASN A 49 -2.05 -33.77 29.95
N GLU A 50 -2.15 -35.00 29.44
CA GLU A 50 -1.06 -35.69 28.73
C GLU A 50 -0.67 -34.96 27.45
N LEU A 51 -1.67 -34.55 26.64
CA LEU A 51 -1.45 -33.81 25.39
C LEU A 51 -0.80 -32.45 25.65
N VAL A 52 -1.20 -31.75 26.72
CA VAL A 52 -0.58 -30.48 27.14
C VAL A 52 0.86 -30.68 27.64
N LYS A 53 1.13 -31.74 28.41
CA LYS A 53 2.49 -32.07 28.87
C LYS A 53 3.42 -32.41 27.70
N ASN A 54 2.93 -33.17 26.72
CA ASN A 54 3.69 -33.60 25.55
C ASN A 54 3.57 -32.64 24.35
N LYS A 55 3.21 -31.38 24.58
CA LYS A 55 3.00 -30.37 23.53
C LYS A 55 4.16 -30.27 22.54
N LYS A 56 5.41 -30.21 23.04
CA LYS A 56 6.60 -30.10 22.20
C LYS A 56 6.79 -31.32 21.30
N ASP A 57 6.29 -32.47 21.75
CA ASP A 57 6.43 -33.72 21.03
C ASP A 57 5.37 -33.96 19.95
N HIS A 58 4.31 -33.15 19.95
CA HIS A 58 3.22 -33.24 19.00
C HIS A 58 3.72 -33.09 17.54
N PRO A 59 3.31 -33.96 16.60
CA PRO A 59 3.81 -33.97 15.22
C PRO A 59 3.70 -32.60 14.52
N TYR A 60 2.56 -31.93 14.66
CA TYR A 60 2.35 -30.59 14.12
C TYR A 60 3.32 -29.55 14.71
N ASN A 61 3.60 -29.58 16.01
CA ASN A 61 4.49 -28.60 16.64
C ASN A 61 5.94 -28.81 16.21
N LYS A 62 6.37 -30.07 16.00
CA LYS A 62 7.68 -30.37 15.40
C LYS A 62 7.80 -29.81 13.98
N GLN A 63 6.78 -30.01 13.15
CA GLN A 63 6.73 -29.45 11.79
C GLN A 63 6.72 -27.92 11.79
N LEU A 64 5.97 -27.30 12.71
CA LEU A 64 5.89 -25.86 12.86
C LEU A 64 7.23 -25.26 13.29
N ASP A 65 7.94 -25.90 14.23
CA ASP A 65 9.24 -25.45 14.69
C ASP A 65 10.31 -25.60 13.60
N GLU A 66 10.26 -26.69 12.82
CA GLU A 66 11.12 -26.86 11.65
C GLU A 66 10.85 -25.78 10.59
N TYR A 67 9.57 -25.52 10.30
CA TYR A 67 9.15 -24.44 9.41
C TYR A 67 9.67 -23.08 9.88
N LYS A 68 9.54 -22.73 11.16
CA LYS A 68 10.01 -21.45 11.71
C LYS A 68 11.53 -21.28 11.59
N LYS A 69 12.29 -22.36 11.77
CA LYS A 69 13.75 -22.34 11.55
C LYS A 69 14.06 -22.07 10.08
N LYS A 70 13.46 -22.85 9.17
CA LYS A 70 13.63 -22.67 7.72
C LYS A 70 13.18 -21.28 7.26
N GLU A 71 12.09 -20.74 7.80
CA GLU A 71 11.59 -19.41 7.49
C GLU A 71 12.59 -18.34 7.93
N LYS A 72 13.17 -18.46 9.13
CA LYS A 72 14.19 -17.53 9.60
C LYS A 72 15.41 -17.51 8.68
N ASP A 73 15.95 -18.68 8.37
CA ASP A 73 17.13 -18.81 7.50
C ASP A 73 16.82 -18.27 6.09
N PHE A 74 15.64 -18.58 5.56
CA PHE A 74 15.16 -18.07 4.27
C PHE A 74 15.02 -16.54 4.27
N LEU A 75 14.47 -15.93 5.32
CA LEU A 75 14.33 -14.48 5.41
C LEU A 75 15.69 -13.77 5.46
N GLU A 76 16.67 -14.35 6.15
CA GLU A 76 18.05 -13.85 6.16
C GLU A 76 18.68 -13.94 4.76
N GLU A 77 18.51 -15.06 4.07
CA GLU A 77 19.00 -15.26 2.70
C GLU A 77 18.34 -14.27 1.71
N VAL A 78 17.02 -14.12 1.76
CA VAL A 78 16.28 -13.18 0.89
C VAL A 78 16.70 -11.75 1.15
N ASN A 79 16.92 -11.35 2.41
CA ASN A 79 17.39 -10.00 2.71
C ASN A 79 18.79 -9.73 2.13
N LYS A 80 19.69 -10.73 2.13
CA LYS A 80 21.00 -10.64 1.44
C LYS A 80 20.80 -10.49 -0.07
N LYS A 81 20.00 -11.37 -0.70
CA LYS A 81 19.66 -11.30 -2.13
C LYS A 81 19.07 -9.95 -2.53
N VAL A 82 18.16 -9.38 -1.72
CA VAL A 82 17.55 -8.06 -1.94
C VAL A 82 18.61 -6.95 -1.85
N SER A 83 19.53 -7.03 -0.89
CA SER A 83 20.65 -6.09 -0.77
C SER A 83 21.53 -6.12 -2.02
N ASP A 84 21.88 -7.30 -2.51
CA ASP A 84 22.68 -7.46 -3.72
C ASP A 84 21.93 -6.94 -4.96
N TYR A 85 20.63 -7.25 -5.05
CA TYR A 85 19.77 -6.82 -6.15
C TYR A 85 19.58 -5.30 -6.20
N LYS A 86 19.71 -4.59 -5.06
CA LYS A 86 19.62 -3.12 -5.00
C LYS A 86 20.60 -2.41 -5.93
N SER A 87 21.76 -3.01 -6.20
CA SER A 87 22.75 -2.48 -7.15
C SER A 87 22.30 -2.56 -8.62
N LYS A 88 21.36 -3.46 -8.94
CA LYS A 88 20.85 -3.70 -10.29
C LYS A 88 19.60 -2.88 -10.63
N VAL A 89 19.03 -2.19 -9.65
CA VAL A 89 17.83 -1.36 -9.81
C VAL A 89 18.17 -0.09 -10.58
N ASP A 90 17.31 0.30 -11.52
CA ASP A 90 17.50 1.52 -12.31
C ASP A 90 17.41 2.76 -11.41
N THR A 91 18.56 3.40 -11.21
CA THR A 91 18.69 4.61 -10.37
C THR A 91 18.04 5.83 -11.00
N THR A 92 17.72 5.79 -12.28
CA THR A 92 17.06 6.90 -12.98
C THR A 92 15.56 6.97 -12.71
N LEU A 93 14.98 5.91 -12.16
CA LEU A 93 13.57 5.88 -11.74
C LEU A 93 13.38 6.56 -10.38
N PRO A 94 12.16 7.04 -10.05
CA PRO A 94 11.88 7.60 -8.74
C PRO A 94 12.15 6.59 -7.62
N SER A 95 12.68 7.05 -6.48
CA SER A 95 12.99 6.19 -5.31
C SER A 95 11.83 5.29 -4.86
N LYS A 96 10.57 5.74 -5.02
CA LYS A 96 9.39 4.91 -4.72
C LYS A 96 9.28 3.70 -5.64
N VAL A 97 9.58 3.87 -6.92
CA VAL A 97 9.54 2.81 -7.94
C VAL A 97 10.69 1.83 -7.75
N GLN A 98 11.88 2.35 -7.43
CA GLN A 98 13.03 1.51 -7.03
C GLN A 98 12.67 0.59 -5.86
N LYS A 99 11.98 1.11 -4.84
CA LYS A 99 11.48 0.30 -3.72
C LYS A 99 10.43 -0.73 -4.15
N LEU A 100 9.58 -0.43 -5.14
CA LEU A 100 8.64 -1.40 -5.70
C LEU A 100 9.34 -2.54 -6.43
N GLU A 101 10.43 -2.27 -7.15
CA GLU A 101 11.22 -3.32 -7.81
C GLU A 101 11.81 -4.29 -6.79
N LEU A 102 12.39 -3.77 -5.70
CA LEU A 102 12.87 -4.61 -4.59
C LEU A 102 11.74 -5.42 -3.95
N ARG A 103 10.56 -4.81 -3.77
CA ARG A 103 9.38 -5.47 -3.23
C ARG A 103 8.89 -6.59 -4.16
N LEU A 104 8.83 -6.35 -5.46
CA LEU A 104 8.47 -7.35 -6.47
C LEU A 104 9.45 -8.52 -6.48
N PHE A 105 10.75 -8.24 -6.40
CA PHE A 105 11.77 -9.28 -6.29
C PHE A 105 11.55 -10.15 -5.05
N LYS A 106 11.33 -9.52 -3.88
CA LYS A 106 11.02 -10.21 -2.63
C LYS A 106 9.75 -11.05 -2.72
N ALA A 107 8.69 -10.51 -3.33
CA ALA A 107 7.42 -11.21 -3.52
C ALA A 107 7.58 -12.49 -4.36
N LYS A 108 8.42 -12.47 -5.40
CA LYS A 108 8.72 -13.67 -6.22
C LYS A 108 9.39 -14.77 -5.39
N GLU A 109 10.40 -14.42 -4.59
CA GLU A 109 11.04 -15.39 -3.68
C GLU A 109 10.04 -15.94 -2.66
N PHE A 110 9.19 -15.08 -2.11
CA PHE A 110 8.17 -15.45 -1.11
C PHE A 110 7.15 -16.44 -1.66
N VAL A 111 6.62 -16.21 -2.87
CA VAL A 111 5.69 -17.15 -3.50
C VAL A 111 6.31 -18.55 -3.61
N ASN A 112 7.58 -18.65 -3.99
CA ASN A 112 8.27 -19.94 -4.14
C ASN A 112 8.44 -20.69 -2.81
N PHE A 113 8.73 -19.97 -1.73
CA PHE A 113 8.92 -20.55 -0.40
C PHE A 113 7.59 -20.90 0.28
N TYR A 114 6.70 -19.92 0.42
CA TYR A 114 5.48 -20.05 1.23
C TYR A 114 4.42 -20.97 0.61
N LYS A 115 4.45 -21.19 -0.71
CA LYS A 115 3.56 -22.15 -1.41
C LYS A 115 3.58 -23.54 -0.77
N LYS A 116 4.72 -23.96 -0.23
CA LYS A 116 4.91 -25.29 0.38
C LYS A 116 4.25 -25.43 1.76
N TYR A 117 3.97 -24.31 2.43
CA TYR A 117 3.53 -24.26 3.81
C TYR A 117 2.11 -23.68 3.98
N THR A 118 1.40 -23.41 2.88
CA THR A 118 0.03 -22.85 2.92
C THR A 118 -0.95 -23.73 3.69
N LYS A 119 -0.75 -25.05 3.68
CA LYS A 119 -1.57 -26.01 4.46
C LYS A 119 -1.17 -26.07 5.94
N LEU A 120 0.05 -25.65 6.29
CA LEU A 120 0.58 -25.77 7.64
C LEU A 120 0.10 -24.62 8.54
N THR A 121 0.14 -23.38 8.05
CA THR A 121 -0.30 -22.20 8.83
C THR A 121 -1.05 -21.19 7.96
N TYR A 122 -2.00 -20.48 8.59
CA TYR A 122 -2.67 -19.34 7.94
C TYR A 122 -1.73 -18.17 7.68
N ASP A 123 -0.69 -17.98 8.50
CA ASP A 123 0.32 -16.94 8.30
C ASP A 123 1.09 -17.15 6.98
N ALA A 124 1.51 -18.39 6.70
CA ALA A 124 2.20 -18.73 5.46
C ALA A 124 1.29 -18.54 4.23
N GLU A 125 0.01 -18.93 4.34
CA GLU A 125 -0.99 -18.71 3.30
C GLU A 125 -1.24 -17.23 3.04
N LEU A 126 -1.37 -16.42 4.09
CA LEU A 126 -1.54 -14.98 3.99
C LEU A 126 -0.35 -14.34 3.25
N ILE A 127 0.88 -14.68 3.61
CA ILE A 127 2.09 -14.12 2.96
C ILE A 127 2.15 -14.57 1.49
N TYR A 128 1.82 -15.83 1.20
CA TYR A 128 1.76 -16.36 -0.15
C TYR A 128 0.76 -15.58 -1.03
N GLU A 129 -0.45 -15.36 -0.55
CA GLU A 129 -1.49 -14.64 -1.29
C GLU A 129 -1.20 -13.14 -1.41
N GLN A 130 -0.64 -12.51 -0.37
CA GLN A 130 -0.13 -11.14 -0.46
C GLN A 130 0.93 -11.02 -1.55
N SER A 131 1.86 -11.96 -1.61
CA SER A 131 2.96 -11.95 -2.58
C SER A 131 2.44 -12.18 -4.02
N LYS A 132 1.39 -12.98 -4.21
CA LYS A 132 0.72 -13.11 -5.52
C LYS A 132 0.11 -11.79 -6.00
N ILE A 133 -0.61 -11.08 -5.13
CA ILE A 133 -1.19 -9.77 -5.47
C ILE A 133 -0.08 -8.80 -5.87
N GLU A 134 1.02 -8.79 -5.11
CA GLU A 134 2.18 -7.95 -5.43
C GLU A 134 2.78 -8.28 -6.81
N ILE A 135 2.96 -9.57 -7.13
CA ILE A 135 3.45 -10.00 -8.45
C ILE A 135 2.50 -9.59 -9.58
N ALA A 136 1.20 -9.62 -9.35
CA ALA A 136 0.22 -9.25 -10.37
C ALA A 136 0.12 -7.72 -10.57
N GLN A 137 0.13 -6.94 -9.48
CA GLN A 137 -0.23 -5.53 -9.52
C GLN A 137 0.96 -4.57 -9.52
N ILE A 138 2.13 -4.96 -9.02
CA ILE A 138 3.33 -4.09 -9.01
C ILE A 138 3.92 -3.86 -10.42
N PRO A 139 4.06 -4.87 -11.30
CA PRO A 139 4.70 -4.67 -12.61
C PRO A 139 4.04 -3.57 -13.47
N PRO A 140 2.71 -3.51 -13.62
CA PRO A 140 2.06 -2.42 -14.36
C PRO A 140 2.37 -1.02 -13.82
N VAL A 141 2.61 -0.89 -12.50
CA VAL A 141 2.97 0.40 -11.89
C VAL A 141 4.40 0.79 -12.21
N ILE A 142 5.31 -0.20 -12.25
CA ILE A 142 6.72 0.01 -12.64
C ILE A 142 6.80 0.41 -14.11
N GLU A 143 6.12 -0.31 -15.00
CA GLU A 143 6.13 -0.01 -16.44
C GLU A 143 5.56 1.39 -16.73
N PHE A 144 4.43 1.75 -16.12
CA PHE A 144 3.87 3.10 -16.21
C PHE A 144 4.88 4.18 -15.78
N ALA A 145 5.61 3.93 -14.69
CA ALA A 145 6.62 4.88 -14.22
C ALA A 145 7.84 4.96 -15.16
N ARG A 146 8.27 3.83 -15.72
CA ARG A 146 9.36 3.77 -16.71
C ARG A 146 9.00 4.58 -17.95
N GLU A 147 7.83 4.35 -18.52
CA GLU A 147 7.33 5.11 -19.67
C GLU A 147 7.26 6.61 -19.37
N ALA A 148 6.64 7.00 -18.24
CA ALA A 148 6.55 8.40 -17.86
C ALA A 148 7.93 9.06 -17.64
N THR A 149 8.92 8.33 -17.10
CA THR A 149 10.29 8.85 -16.98
C THR A 149 11.00 8.99 -18.32
N LYS A 150 10.75 8.07 -19.26
CA LYS A 150 11.32 8.11 -20.61
C LYS A 150 10.79 9.33 -21.36
N GLU A 151 9.47 9.51 -21.39
CA GLU A 151 8.82 10.66 -22.02
C GLU A 151 9.26 11.99 -21.40
N LEU A 152 9.43 12.03 -20.07
CA LEU A 152 9.96 13.22 -19.38
C LEU A 152 11.38 13.55 -19.87
N LYS A 153 12.28 12.57 -19.93
CA LYS A 153 13.66 12.76 -20.41
C LYS A 153 13.68 13.18 -21.87
N GLU A 154 12.84 12.58 -22.71
CA GLU A 154 12.72 12.95 -24.13
C GLU A 154 12.25 14.40 -24.30
N ALA A 155 11.23 14.84 -23.55
CA ALA A 155 10.75 16.21 -23.57
C ALA A 155 11.81 17.20 -23.06
N GLN A 156 12.55 16.84 -22.00
CA GLN A 156 13.69 17.65 -21.51
C GLN A 156 14.79 17.78 -22.55
N ASN A 157 15.15 16.69 -23.22
CA ASN A 157 16.18 16.68 -24.25
C ASN A 157 15.76 17.46 -25.50
N LYS A 158 14.46 17.45 -25.85
CA LYS A 158 13.93 18.30 -26.92
C LYS A 158 14.06 19.76 -26.52
N LEU A 159 13.64 20.12 -25.31
CA LEU A 159 13.67 21.49 -24.81
C LEU A 159 15.09 22.08 -24.78
N THR A 160 16.12 21.30 -24.44
CA THR A 160 17.52 21.77 -24.46
C THR A 160 18.10 21.93 -25.86
N LYS A 161 17.50 21.30 -26.88
CA LYS A 161 17.93 21.37 -28.28
C LYS A 161 17.18 22.41 -29.11
N ILE A 162 16.20 23.10 -28.54
CA ILE A 162 15.42 24.13 -29.27
C ILE A 162 16.36 25.29 -29.63
N SER A 163 16.40 25.61 -30.93
CA SER A 163 17.12 26.77 -31.47
C SER A 163 16.41 28.08 -31.07
N SER A 164 17.19 29.08 -30.61
CA SER A 164 16.65 30.43 -30.28
C SER A 164 15.90 31.04 -31.46
N ASN A 165 16.39 30.80 -32.67
CA ASN A 165 15.91 31.45 -33.89
C ASN A 165 14.51 30.97 -34.31
N ASP A 166 14.18 29.70 -34.07
CA ASP A 166 12.87 29.15 -34.41
C ASP A 166 11.82 29.54 -33.37
N ASN A 167 12.22 29.68 -32.10
CA ASN A 167 11.35 30.20 -31.06
C ASN A 167 11.01 31.69 -31.28
N GLU A 168 11.98 32.50 -31.72
CA GLU A 168 11.75 33.91 -32.05
C GLU A 168 10.78 34.10 -33.23
N LYS A 169 10.90 33.27 -34.28
CA LYS A 169 9.94 33.25 -35.40
C LYS A 169 8.54 32.91 -34.94
N PHE A 170 8.39 31.87 -34.14
CA PHE A 170 7.11 31.48 -33.58
C PHE A 170 6.51 32.59 -32.69
N GLU A 171 7.30 33.23 -31.84
CA GLU A 171 6.81 34.32 -30.99
C GLU A 171 6.29 35.52 -31.80
N ALA A 172 6.95 35.85 -32.91
CA ALA A 172 6.49 36.89 -33.82
C ALA A 172 5.17 36.50 -34.53
N GLU A 173 5.04 35.26 -35.00
CA GLU A 173 3.80 34.74 -35.58
C GLU A 173 2.66 34.69 -34.56
N PHE A 174 2.96 34.27 -33.33
CA PHE A 174 1.99 34.19 -32.24
C PHE A 174 1.47 35.57 -31.84
N LYS A 175 2.33 36.60 -31.80
CA LYS A 175 1.90 38.00 -31.57
C LYS A 175 0.95 38.48 -32.65
N LYS A 176 1.27 38.27 -33.93
CA LYS A 176 0.40 38.62 -35.06
C LYS A 176 -0.94 37.88 -35.00
N PHE A 177 -0.91 36.59 -34.67
CA PHE A 177 -2.12 35.78 -34.50
C PHE A 177 -3.00 36.33 -33.36
N LYS A 178 -2.39 36.64 -32.21
CA LYS A 178 -3.09 37.21 -31.05
C LYS A 178 -3.76 38.55 -31.38
N GLU A 179 -3.07 39.42 -32.09
CA GLU A 179 -3.64 40.71 -32.54
C GLU A 179 -4.83 40.50 -33.48
N ASN A 180 -4.71 39.60 -34.46
CA ASN A 180 -5.78 39.29 -35.40
C ASN A 180 -7.01 38.68 -34.71
N GLU A 181 -6.82 37.71 -33.82
CA GLU A 181 -7.93 37.12 -33.06
C GLU A 181 -8.56 38.12 -32.09
N ASN A 182 -7.78 39.06 -31.52
CA ASN A 182 -8.33 40.11 -30.66
C ASN A 182 -9.18 41.11 -31.46
N LYS A 183 -8.76 41.49 -32.68
CA LYS A 183 -9.58 42.31 -33.59
C LYS A 183 -10.91 41.62 -33.91
N LYS A 184 -10.87 40.35 -34.34
CA LYS A 184 -12.08 39.54 -34.59
C LYS A 184 -12.99 39.45 -33.37
N LEU A 185 -12.42 39.33 -32.16
CA LEU A 185 -13.19 39.30 -30.92
C LEU A 185 -13.89 40.65 -30.68
N HIS A 186 -13.19 41.77 -30.86
CA HIS A 186 -13.77 43.10 -30.70
C HIS A 186 -14.90 43.37 -31.70
N ASP A 187 -14.72 42.99 -32.96
CA ASP A 187 -15.71 43.14 -34.03
C ASP A 187 -16.96 42.30 -33.76
N ARG A 188 -16.79 41.05 -33.32
CA ARG A 188 -17.94 40.19 -32.95
C ARG A 188 -18.65 40.70 -31.71
N ILE A 189 -17.94 41.26 -30.73
CA ILE A 189 -18.55 41.86 -29.55
C ILE A 189 -19.34 43.12 -29.92
N SER A 190 -18.85 43.95 -30.84
CA SER A 190 -19.57 45.13 -31.30
C SER A 190 -20.84 44.75 -32.07
N GLU A 191 -20.77 43.73 -32.93
CA GLU A 191 -21.92 43.15 -33.64
C GLU A 191 -22.98 42.58 -32.67
N VAL A 192 -22.56 41.81 -31.66
CA VAL A 192 -23.47 41.30 -30.64
C VAL A 192 -24.12 42.44 -29.85
N LYS A 193 -23.37 43.52 -29.57
CA LYS A 193 -23.91 44.71 -28.90
C LYS A 193 -24.91 45.46 -29.79
N SER A 194 -24.70 45.57 -31.09
CA SER A 194 -25.64 46.22 -32.01
C SER A 194 -26.93 45.42 -32.16
N LYS A 195 -26.84 44.09 -32.36
CA LYS A 195 -28.02 43.20 -32.41
C LYS A 195 -28.90 43.30 -31.16
N CYS A 196 -28.29 43.50 -29.99
CA CYS A 196 -29.03 43.73 -28.74
C CYS A 196 -29.71 45.12 -28.72
N LYS A 197 -29.04 46.17 -29.23
CA LYS A 197 -29.63 47.51 -29.35
C LYS A 197 -30.78 47.55 -30.36
N GLU A 198 -30.69 46.75 -31.42
CA GLU A 198 -31.72 46.58 -32.46
C GLU A 198 -32.89 45.69 -32.01
N GLY A 199 -32.85 45.14 -30.80
CA GLY A 199 -33.91 44.28 -30.25
C GLY A 199 -33.93 42.85 -30.79
N LEU A 200 -32.97 42.46 -31.63
CA LEU A 200 -32.88 41.12 -32.22
C LEU A 200 -32.48 40.03 -31.22
N ILE A 201 -31.78 40.41 -30.14
CA ILE A 201 -31.37 39.50 -29.06
C ILE A 201 -31.62 40.12 -27.69
N SER A 202 -31.95 39.28 -26.70
CA SER A 202 -32.14 39.72 -25.31
C SER A 202 -30.82 40.12 -24.64
N GLY A 203 -30.91 40.91 -23.57
CA GLY A 203 -29.73 41.29 -22.76
C GLY A 203 -28.97 40.08 -22.21
N GLN A 204 -29.69 39.03 -21.79
CA GLN A 204 -29.11 37.78 -21.31
C GLN A 204 -28.40 37.00 -22.43
N ALA A 205 -28.99 36.95 -23.64
CA ALA A 205 -28.37 36.30 -24.80
C ALA A 205 -27.07 37.01 -25.21
N LYS A 206 -27.04 38.35 -25.13
CA LYS A 206 -25.82 39.15 -25.33
C LYS A 206 -24.73 38.79 -24.32
N GLU A 207 -25.05 38.68 -23.03
CA GLU A 207 -24.03 38.37 -22.02
C GLU A 207 -23.43 36.96 -22.20
N ASN A 208 -24.28 35.98 -22.49
CA ASN A 208 -23.84 34.60 -22.70
C ASN A 208 -22.97 34.47 -23.97
N THR A 209 -23.40 35.08 -25.08
CA THR A 209 -22.62 35.07 -26.33
C THR A 209 -21.26 35.77 -26.16
N ILE A 210 -21.19 36.89 -25.43
CA ILE A 210 -19.90 37.54 -25.12
C ILE A 210 -19.00 36.63 -24.26
N LYS A 211 -19.55 35.91 -23.27
CA LYS A 211 -18.78 34.94 -22.46
C LYS A 211 -18.23 33.80 -23.32
N GLU A 212 -19.04 33.25 -24.21
CA GLU A 212 -18.62 32.19 -25.14
C GLU A 212 -17.54 32.66 -26.10
N LEU A 213 -17.69 33.86 -26.69
CA LEU A 213 -16.69 34.45 -27.57
C LEU A 213 -15.34 34.63 -26.86
N LYS A 214 -15.36 35.11 -25.60
CA LYS A 214 -14.15 35.20 -24.77
C LYS A 214 -13.54 33.83 -24.47
N ARG A 215 -14.36 32.79 -24.27
CA ARG A 215 -13.88 31.42 -24.04
C ARG A 215 -13.20 30.87 -25.30
N LYS A 216 -13.86 30.99 -26.46
CA LYS A 216 -13.31 30.58 -27.78
C LYS A 216 -12.00 31.28 -28.09
N TYR A 217 -11.88 32.58 -27.80
CA TYR A 217 -10.64 33.31 -27.96
C TYR A 217 -9.50 32.73 -27.09
N LYS A 218 -9.77 32.46 -25.81
CA LYS A 218 -8.79 31.83 -24.92
C LYS A 218 -8.38 30.44 -25.40
N GLU A 219 -9.34 29.63 -25.83
CA GLU A 219 -9.11 28.29 -26.39
C GLU A 219 -8.24 28.38 -27.66
N ALA A 220 -8.54 29.29 -28.58
CA ALA A 220 -7.77 29.49 -29.82
C ALA A 220 -6.32 29.91 -29.54
N LEU A 221 -6.10 30.84 -28.61
CA LEU A 221 -4.75 31.22 -28.18
C LEU A 221 -3.99 30.06 -27.54
N LEU A 222 -4.67 29.27 -26.71
CA LEU A 222 -4.06 28.12 -26.04
C LEU A 222 -3.64 27.05 -27.06
N VAL A 223 -4.54 26.68 -27.98
CA VAL A 223 -4.24 25.71 -29.05
C VAL A 223 -3.08 26.19 -29.90
N LYS A 224 -3.09 27.47 -30.31
CA LYS A 224 -1.99 28.05 -31.07
C LYS A 224 -0.68 28.01 -30.28
N SER A 225 -0.71 28.26 -28.97
CA SER A 225 0.50 28.26 -28.16
C SER A 225 1.21 26.90 -28.17
N PHE A 226 0.44 25.79 -28.16
CA PHE A 226 0.97 24.42 -28.23
C PHE A 226 1.66 24.05 -29.56
N GLU A 227 1.50 24.85 -30.61
CA GLU A 227 2.31 24.69 -31.83
C GLU A 227 3.78 25.06 -31.59
N SER A 228 4.07 25.85 -30.55
CA SER A 228 5.44 26.05 -30.08
C SER A 228 5.95 24.77 -29.44
N GLU A 229 7.02 24.21 -30.02
CA GLU A 229 7.72 23.07 -29.44
C GLU A 229 8.17 23.34 -28.00
N LYS A 230 8.49 24.59 -27.66
CA LYS A 230 8.87 24.97 -26.30
C LYS A 230 7.73 24.77 -25.32
N THR A 231 6.58 25.41 -25.57
CA THR A 231 5.43 25.33 -24.66
C THR A 231 4.86 23.90 -24.59
N TYR A 232 4.87 23.20 -25.72
CA TYR A 232 4.44 21.80 -25.80
C TYR A 232 5.28 20.90 -24.89
N ASN A 233 6.62 20.97 -25.01
CA ASN A 233 7.52 20.17 -24.19
C ASN A 233 7.46 20.60 -22.71
N GLU A 234 7.29 21.89 -22.40
CA GLU A 234 7.10 22.38 -21.02
C GLU A 234 5.86 21.78 -20.35
N GLU A 235 4.72 21.75 -21.06
CA GLU A 235 3.49 21.16 -20.55
C GLU A 235 3.58 19.63 -20.43
N ILE A 236 4.26 18.95 -21.35
CA ILE A 236 4.59 17.52 -21.18
C ILE A 236 5.40 17.30 -19.90
N ILE A 237 6.47 18.07 -19.69
CA ILE A 237 7.32 17.94 -18.50
C ILE A 237 6.48 18.14 -17.23
N LYS A 238 5.61 19.15 -17.21
CA LYS A 238 4.73 19.43 -16.07
C LYS A 238 3.75 18.28 -15.82
N ASN A 239 3.11 17.76 -16.86
CA ASN A 239 2.18 16.65 -16.77
C ASN A 239 2.90 15.37 -16.29
N LYS A 240 4.03 15.01 -16.89
CA LYS A 240 4.78 13.80 -16.51
C LYS A 240 5.35 13.88 -15.10
N LYS A 241 5.78 15.06 -14.64
CA LYS A 241 6.14 15.29 -13.23
C LYS A 241 4.96 15.08 -12.29
N TYR A 242 3.76 15.53 -12.69
CA TYR A 242 2.54 15.27 -11.93
C TYR A 242 2.22 13.77 -11.88
N GLU A 243 2.25 13.07 -13.02
CA GLU A 243 2.01 11.62 -13.10
C GLU A 243 2.97 10.82 -12.20
N LEU A 244 4.27 11.10 -12.28
CA LEU A 244 5.30 10.44 -11.48
C LEU A 244 5.16 10.71 -9.97
N SER A 245 4.62 11.86 -9.58
CA SER A 245 4.49 12.24 -8.17
C SER A 245 3.16 11.83 -7.53
N LYS A 246 2.05 11.98 -8.27
CA LYS A 246 0.68 11.76 -7.80
C LYS A 246 0.09 10.45 -8.30
N THR A 247 0.05 10.23 -9.61
CA THR A 247 -0.56 9.03 -10.20
C THR A 247 0.16 7.75 -9.77
N VAL A 248 1.50 7.75 -9.79
CA VAL A 248 2.29 6.61 -9.26
C VAL A 248 1.99 6.38 -7.79
N LYS A 249 1.89 7.43 -6.96
CA LYS A 249 1.56 7.30 -5.53
C LYS A 249 0.17 6.67 -5.33
N GLN A 250 -0.82 7.10 -6.10
CA GLN A 250 -2.17 6.54 -6.03
C GLN A 250 -2.18 5.06 -6.41
N LYS A 251 -1.53 4.69 -7.52
CA LYS A 251 -1.40 3.29 -7.94
C LYS A 251 -0.73 2.42 -6.87
N ILE A 252 0.36 2.90 -6.24
CA ILE A 252 1.01 2.21 -5.12
C ILE A 252 0.05 2.02 -3.95
N ASN A 253 -0.72 3.06 -3.60
CA ASN A 253 -1.68 2.97 -2.51
C ASN A 253 -2.77 1.94 -2.79
N THR A 254 -3.26 1.84 -4.03
CA THR A 254 -4.22 0.81 -4.43
C THR A 254 -3.66 -0.59 -4.20
N VAL A 255 -2.40 -0.85 -4.60
CA VAL A 255 -1.74 -2.14 -4.32
C VAL A 255 -1.67 -2.40 -2.82
N ASN A 256 -1.29 -1.40 -2.03
CA ASN A 256 -1.21 -1.54 -0.57
C ASN A 256 -2.56 -1.86 0.08
N ILE A 257 -3.63 -1.23 -0.39
CA ILE A 257 -5.00 -1.49 0.10
C ILE A 257 -5.39 -2.94 -0.22
N ASN A 258 -5.21 -3.39 -1.46
CA ASN A 258 -5.53 -4.76 -1.87
C ASN A 258 -4.75 -5.81 -1.05
N VAL A 259 -3.46 -5.55 -0.78
CA VAL A 259 -2.62 -6.42 0.07
C VAL A 259 -3.10 -6.40 1.53
N ALA A 260 -3.51 -5.23 2.05
CA ALA A 260 -3.98 -5.09 3.42
C ALA A 260 -5.37 -5.72 3.64
N ASP A 261 -6.25 -5.67 2.63
CA ASP A 261 -7.58 -6.26 2.69
C ASP A 261 -7.55 -7.77 2.92
N LEU A 262 -6.49 -8.46 2.45
CA LEU A 262 -6.31 -9.89 2.76
C LEU A 262 -6.26 -10.15 4.26
N ARG A 263 -5.66 -9.26 5.07
CA ARG A 263 -5.59 -9.45 6.53
C ARG A 263 -6.96 -9.47 7.21
N ARG A 264 -8.01 -8.97 6.54
CA ARG A 264 -9.37 -8.99 7.07
C ARG A 264 -10.06 -10.35 6.90
N VAL A 265 -9.57 -11.16 5.95
CA VAL A 265 -10.18 -12.42 5.54
C VAL A 265 -9.41 -13.63 6.07
N TYR A 266 -8.09 -13.51 6.31
CA TYR A 266 -7.30 -14.63 6.85
C TYR A 266 -7.35 -14.65 8.39
N PRO A 267 -7.75 -15.78 9.01
CA PRO A 267 -7.78 -15.91 10.46
C PRO A 267 -6.35 -16.06 11.03
N VAL A 268 -6.16 -15.62 12.27
CA VAL A 268 -4.88 -15.74 12.98
C VAL A 268 -5.00 -16.77 14.10
N GLU A 269 -4.11 -17.75 14.09
CA GLU A 269 -4.04 -18.78 15.13
C GLU A 269 -3.09 -18.37 16.24
N THR A 270 -3.66 -17.87 17.33
CA THR A 270 -2.89 -17.57 18.54
C THR A 270 -3.21 -18.54 19.66
N GLU A 271 -2.17 -18.93 20.39
CA GLU A 271 -2.36 -19.60 21.66
C GLU A 271 -2.77 -18.58 22.73
N LYS A 272 -3.73 -18.96 23.57
CA LYS A 272 -4.10 -18.15 24.72
C LYS A 272 -3.01 -18.25 25.79
N THR A 273 -2.10 -17.28 25.81
CA THR A 273 -1.08 -17.17 26.85
C THR A 273 -1.72 -16.69 28.16
N LEU A 274 -1.21 -17.19 29.29
CA LEU A 274 -1.56 -16.62 30.60
C LEU A 274 -0.94 -15.22 30.70
N PRO A 275 -1.62 -14.23 31.29
CA PRO A 275 -1.09 -12.89 31.47
C PRO A 275 -0.11 -12.85 32.65
N TRP A 276 0.83 -13.79 32.70
CA TRP A 276 1.82 -13.90 33.78
C TRP A 276 2.66 -12.62 33.89
N VAL A 277 2.95 -11.99 32.74
CA VAL A 277 3.58 -10.67 32.67
C VAL A 277 2.74 -9.67 33.46
N SER A 278 1.42 -9.58 33.22
CA SER A 278 0.54 -8.68 33.96
C SER A 278 0.58 -8.89 35.48
N TRP A 279 0.62 -10.15 35.93
CA TRP A 279 0.72 -10.48 37.35
C TRP A 279 2.05 -10.09 38.00
N ILE A 280 3.17 -10.32 37.32
CA ILE A 280 4.49 -9.93 37.84
C ILE A 280 4.66 -8.41 37.81
N THR A 281 4.08 -7.76 36.82
CA THR A 281 4.23 -6.31 36.60
C THR A 281 3.36 -5.46 37.51
N PHE A 282 2.41 -6.08 38.21
CA PHE A 282 1.71 -5.45 39.33
C PHE A 282 2.66 -5.13 40.48
N LEU A 283 3.63 -6.00 40.76
CA LEU A 283 4.60 -5.82 41.85
C LEU A 283 5.76 -4.90 41.48
N ILE A 284 6.14 -4.86 40.20
CA ILE A 284 7.23 -4.01 39.69
C ILE A 284 6.73 -3.23 38.48
N PRO A 285 6.15 -2.03 38.68
CA PRO A 285 5.83 -1.11 37.60
C PRO A 285 7.07 -0.85 36.73
N GLY A 286 6.94 -1.06 35.42
CA GLY A 286 8.04 -0.92 34.45
C GLY A 286 8.55 -2.25 33.87
N LEU A 287 8.41 -3.37 34.59
CA LEU A 287 8.84 -4.68 34.09
C LEU A 287 8.04 -5.11 32.83
N ALA A 288 6.77 -4.67 32.72
CA ALA A 288 5.91 -4.95 31.56
C ALA A 288 6.45 -4.27 30.30
N GLN A 289 7.00 -3.07 30.48
CA GLN A 289 7.51 -2.25 29.41
C GLN A 289 8.86 -2.78 28.93
N VAL A 290 9.66 -3.42 29.80
CA VAL A 290 10.86 -4.17 29.41
C VAL A 290 10.50 -5.36 28.52
N VAL A 291 9.51 -6.17 28.92
CA VAL A 291 9.05 -7.34 28.14
C VAL A 291 8.50 -6.91 26.77
N ASN A 292 7.84 -5.75 26.70
CA ASN A 292 7.36 -5.15 25.46
C ASN A 292 8.41 -4.35 24.66
N LYS A 293 9.71 -4.44 25.04
CA LYS A 293 10.84 -3.73 24.40
C LYS A 293 10.71 -2.20 24.39
N GLN A 294 9.95 -1.62 25.31
CA GLN A 294 9.78 -0.18 25.50
C GLN A 294 10.69 0.32 26.63
N TYR A 295 11.99 0.28 26.39
CA TYR A 295 13.02 0.50 27.42
C TYR A 295 12.96 1.88 28.08
N VAL A 296 12.68 2.95 27.32
CA VAL A 296 12.62 4.32 27.88
C VAL A 296 11.50 4.48 28.90
N LYS A 297 10.31 3.94 28.62
CA LYS A 297 9.18 3.99 29.54
C LYS A 297 9.45 3.12 30.78
N ALA A 298 10.07 1.96 30.58
CA ALA A 298 10.42 1.04 31.66
C ALA A 298 11.31 1.72 32.71
N ILE A 299 12.30 2.49 32.27
CA ILE A 299 13.22 3.22 33.15
C ILE A 299 12.46 4.26 33.98
N ILE A 300 11.58 5.05 33.35
CA ILE A 300 10.77 6.08 34.05
C ILE A 300 9.88 5.43 35.11
N MET A 301 9.22 4.32 34.77
CA MET A 301 8.37 3.59 35.71
C MET A 301 9.16 2.95 36.85
N PHE A 302 10.40 2.52 36.60
CA PHE A 302 11.27 1.97 37.63
C PHE A 302 11.70 3.04 38.64
N PHE A 303 12.02 4.25 38.18
CA PHE A 303 12.29 5.40 39.07
C PHE A 303 11.06 5.80 39.88
N ALA A 304 9.88 5.83 39.27
CA ALA A 304 8.63 6.07 39.98
C ALA A 304 8.35 4.99 41.04
N THR A 305 8.68 3.73 40.75
CA THR A 305 8.55 2.62 41.70
C THR A 305 9.50 2.80 42.88
N ILE A 306 10.79 3.09 42.62
CA ILE A 306 11.75 3.37 43.70
C ILE A 306 11.28 4.54 44.57
N TYR A 307 10.76 5.61 43.95
CA TYR A 307 10.23 6.76 44.67
C TYR A 307 9.05 6.39 45.58
N ILE A 308 8.12 5.53 45.12
CA ILE A 308 6.95 5.12 45.91
C ILE A 308 7.32 4.17 47.07
N TYR A 309 8.36 3.35 46.90
CA TYR A 309 8.72 2.33 47.89
C TYR A 309 9.86 2.73 48.84
N MET A 310 10.65 3.78 48.54
CA MET A 310 11.75 4.26 49.39
C MET A 310 11.48 5.59 50.12
N LEU A 311 10.32 6.22 49.94
CA LEU A 311 9.85 7.40 50.66
C LEU A 311 8.61 7.06 51.48
#